data_AF-A0A0J6SLN6-F1
#
_entry.id   AF-A0A0J6SLN6-F1
#
_cell.length_a   1.000
_cell.length_b   1.000
_cell.length_c   1.000
_cell.angle_alpha   90.00
_cell.angle_beta   90.00
_cell.angle_gamma   90.00
#
_symmetry.space_group_name_H-M   'P 1'
#
loop_
_entity.id
_entity.type
_entity.pdbx_description
1 polymer ?
#
loop_
_entity_poly.entity_id
_entity_poly.type
_entity_poly.pdbx_seq_one_letter_code
_entity_poly.pdbx_strand_id
1 'polypeptide(L)'
;MIPFLPLPIAFVRHDPAGRITEWGRMEPAHIAAEAAERGGIVSGEGHPDTHYVDLSGPGPVLRTRRNLVVAFDTREPAPGAPARVALPPGTALTVTGPVTGSATAGGAVDLVLMVPGTYRVTMEAWPRRSAVETLTVPVTAGPVPEPPIGAVVIGPGLEAVRARAKEIATDHYARLALISRPAGLQAADLLKAQEAARVTAGGESEWIAIEAAERGIEPGALAGMITAESAKTVAREIERVRVTQTIARAATESGVVAALRTACLEFNLPPGA
;
A
#
# COMPACT_ATOMS: atom_id res chain seq x y z
N MET A 1 16.51 -23.67 -66.50
CA MET A 1 15.63 -22.59 -66.02
C MET A 1 15.38 -22.88 -64.54
N ILE A 2 16.06 -22.19 -63.63
CA ILE A 2 15.85 -22.41 -62.19
C ILE A 2 14.54 -21.71 -61.82
N PRO A 3 13.55 -22.41 -61.23
CA PRO A 3 12.32 -21.75 -60.80
C PRO A 3 12.66 -20.71 -59.75
N PHE A 4 12.25 -19.47 -60.00
CA PHE A 4 12.41 -18.37 -59.06
C PHE A 4 11.45 -18.59 -57.89
N LEU A 5 11.94 -19.16 -56.79
CA LEU A 5 11.15 -19.27 -55.57
C LEU A 5 10.97 -17.86 -55.01
N PRO A 6 9.73 -17.42 -54.70
CA PRO A 6 9.50 -16.11 -54.14
C PRO A 6 10.20 -16.03 -52.77
N LEU A 7 10.98 -14.97 -52.58
CA LEU A 7 11.68 -14.75 -51.32
C LEU A 7 10.65 -14.59 -50.17
N PRO A 8 10.90 -15.19 -49.00
CA PRO A 8 10.07 -14.97 -47.83
C PRO A 8 9.93 -13.48 -47.50
N ILE A 9 8.69 -13.02 -47.35
CA ILE A 9 8.35 -11.63 -46.98
C ILE A 9 7.95 -11.57 -45.51
N ALA A 10 8.01 -10.37 -44.93
CA ALA A 10 7.61 -10.17 -43.54
C ALA A 10 6.10 -10.37 -43.34
N PHE A 11 5.72 -10.94 -42.21
CA PHE A 11 4.34 -11.08 -41.78
C PHE A 11 4.19 -10.80 -40.29
N VAL A 12 2.96 -10.52 -39.88
CA VAL A 12 2.53 -10.51 -38.48
C VAL A 12 1.23 -11.30 -38.32
N ARG A 13 1.11 -12.04 -37.21
CA ARG A 13 -0.17 -12.56 -36.71
C ARG A 13 -0.69 -11.68 -35.60
N HIS A 14 -2.00 -11.62 -35.45
CA HIS A 14 -2.63 -10.78 -34.45
C HIS A 14 -3.85 -11.42 -33.78
N ASP A 15 -4.13 -10.95 -32.56
CA ASP A 15 -5.34 -11.30 -31.82
C ASP A 15 -6.58 -10.50 -32.32
N PRO A 16 -7.79 -10.79 -31.81
CA PRO A 16 -9.00 -10.03 -32.17
C PRO A 16 -8.99 -8.55 -31.75
N ALA A 17 -8.08 -8.13 -30.86
CA ALA A 17 -7.89 -6.73 -30.47
C ALA A 17 -6.83 -6.02 -31.33
N GLY A 18 -6.25 -6.72 -32.31
CA GLY A 18 -5.20 -6.21 -33.20
C GLY A 18 -3.80 -6.23 -32.59
N ARG A 19 -3.56 -6.93 -31.47
CA ARG A 19 -2.23 -7.09 -30.87
C ARG A 19 -1.42 -8.10 -31.67
N ILE A 20 -0.19 -7.76 -32.01
CA ILE A 20 0.71 -8.70 -32.69
C ILE A 20 1.10 -9.81 -31.71
N THR A 21 0.83 -11.06 -32.08
CA THR A 21 1.14 -12.26 -31.29
C THR A 21 2.34 -13.01 -31.85
N GLU A 22 2.62 -12.85 -33.15
CA GLU A 22 3.77 -13.46 -33.83
C GLU A 22 4.20 -12.57 -34.99
N TRP A 23 5.48 -12.58 -35.32
CA TRP A 23 6.04 -11.89 -36.48
C TRP A 23 7.22 -12.68 -37.03
N GLY A 24 7.48 -12.56 -38.32
CA GLY A 24 8.56 -13.32 -38.94
C GLY A 24 8.61 -13.15 -40.45
N ARG A 25 9.18 -14.14 -41.13
CA ARG A 25 9.22 -14.21 -42.60
C ARG A 25 8.56 -15.48 -43.08
N MET A 26 7.74 -15.36 -44.13
CA MET A 26 6.97 -16.46 -44.71
C MET A 26 6.80 -16.22 -46.21
N GLU A 27 6.63 -17.30 -46.98
CA GLU A 27 6.30 -17.19 -48.40
C GLU A 27 4.94 -16.48 -48.59
N PRO A 28 4.82 -15.57 -49.58
CA PRO A 28 3.58 -14.82 -49.81
C PRO A 28 2.34 -15.69 -50.01
N ALA A 29 2.49 -16.87 -50.65
CA ALA A 29 1.39 -17.79 -50.90
C ALA A 29 0.81 -18.38 -49.61
N HIS A 30 1.66 -18.70 -48.62
CA HIS A 30 1.21 -19.20 -47.32
C HIS A 30 0.51 -18.11 -46.50
N ILE A 31 1.00 -16.87 -46.57
CA ILE A 31 0.34 -15.73 -45.91
C ILE A 31 -1.07 -15.53 -46.48
N ALA A 32 -1.20 -15.56 -47.82
CA ALA A 32 -2.50 -15.40 -48.49
C ALA A 32 -3.46 -16.55 -48.18
N ALA A 33 -2.96 -17.80 -48.17
CA ALA A 33 -3.76 -18.98 -47.85
C ALA A 33 -4.26 -18.93 -46.39
N GLU A 34 -3.38 -18.61 -45.43
CA GLU A 34 -3.73 -18.51 -44.02
C GLU A 34 -4.69 -17.34 -43.76
N ALA A 35 -4.48 -16.19 -44.41
CA ALA A 35 -5.40 -15.06 -44.33
C ALA A 35 -6.82 -15.42 -44.83
N ALA A 36 -6.92 -16.24 -45.88
CA ALA A 36 -8.20 -16.69 -46.43
C ALA A 36 -8.87 -17.79 -45.57
N GLU A 37 -8.10 -18.70 -44.98
CA GLU A 37 -8.63 -19.82 -44.19
C GLU A 37 -9.01 -19.40 -42.76
N ARG A 38 -8.14 -18.64 -42.09
CA ARG A 38 -8.23 -18.37 -40.65
C ARG A 38 -8.31 -16.89 -40.30
N GLY A 39 -7.88 -16.02 -41.21
CA GLY A 39 -7.66 -14.61 -40.90
C GLY A 39 -6.52 -14.42 -39.90
N GLY A 40 -6.44 -13.24 -39.27
CA GLY A 40 -5.49 -13.02 -38.18
C GLY A 40 -4.02 -12.90 -38.60
N ILE A 41 -3.73 -12.75 -39.89
CA ILE A 41 -2.38 -12.58 -40.44
C ILE A 41 -2.36 -11.47 -41.50
N VAL A 42 -1.32 -10.65 -41.50
CA VAL A 42 -1.10 -9.55 -42.45
C VAL A 42 0.35 -9.53 -42.91
N SER A 43 0.60 -9.24 -44.18
CA SER A 43 1.96 -9.01 -44.69
C SER A 43 2.50 -7.64 -44.22
N GLY A 44 3.77 -7.60 -43.80
CA GLY A 44 4.44 -6.37 -43.38
C GLY A 44 5.46 -6.59 -42.27
N GLU A 45 6.35 -5.61 -42.11
CA GLU A 45 7.36 -5.58 -41.04
C GLU A 45 6.75 -4.94 -39.79
N GLY A 46 6.23 -5.77 -38.88
CA GLY A 46 5.67 -5.31 -37.60
C GLY A 46 6.33 -6.00 -36.40
N HIS A 47 6.23 -5.35 -35.24
CA HIS A 47 6.73 -5.86 -33.97
C HIS A 47 5.73 -5.48 -32.85
N PRO A 48 5.45 -6.35 -31.86
CA PRO A 48 4.45 -6.08 -30.81
C PRO A 48 4.69 -4.79 -30.01
N ASP A 49 5.96 -4.42 -29.81
CA ASP A 49 6.33 -3.21 -29.05
C ASP A 49 6.03 -1.91 -29.81
N THR A 50 6.02 -1.96 -31.15
CA THR A 50 5.99 -0.76 -31.98
C THR A 50 4.82 -0.71 -32.95
N HIS A 51 4.11 -1.81 -33.18
CA HIS A 51 3.05 -1.93 -34.17
C HIS A 51 1.81 -2.62 -33.60
N TYR A 52 0.69 -2.42 -34.30
CA TYR A 52 -0.57 -3.11 -34.08
C TYR A 52 -1.29 -3.25 -35.43
N VAL A 53 -2.25 -4.17 -35.50
CA VAL A 53 -3.13 -4.32 -36.66
C VAL A 53 -4.42 -3.56 -36.38
N ASP A 54 -4.70 -2.54 -37.18
CA ASP A 54 -5.93 -1.77 -37.13
C ASP A 54 -7.05 -2.54 -37.84
N LEU A 55 -8.07 -2.90 -37.06
CA LEU A 55 -9.24 -3.66 -37.52
C LEU A 55 -10.49 -2.79 -37.68
N SER A 56 -10.37 -1.46 -37.56
CA SER A 56 -11.50 -0.53 -37.65
C SER A 56 -12.01 -0.28 -39.08
N GLY A 57 -11.20 -0.64 -40.09
CA GLY A 57 -11.50 -0.44 -41.51
C GLY A 57 -12.09 -1.67 -42.21
N PRO A 58 -12.24 -1.61 -43.54
CA PRO A 58 -12.76 -2.72 -44.35
C PRO A 58 -11.82 -3.95 -44.42
N GLY A 59 -10.60 -3.81 -43.90
CA GLY A 59 -9.62 -4.89 -43.78
C GLY A 59 -8.54 -4.55 -42.76
N PRO A 60 -7.75 -5.55 -42.34
CA PRO A 60 -6.69 -5.36 -41.36
C PRO A 60 -5.53 -4.55 -41.95
N VAL A 61 -5.11 -3.50 -41.25
CA VAL A 61 -3.99 -2.64 -41.68
C VAL A 61 -2.93 -2.57 -40.60
N LEU A 62 -1.69 -2.95 -40.92
CA LEU A 62 -0.57 -2.79 -40.01
C LEU A 62 -0.26 -1.30 -39.80
N ARG A 63 -0.25 -0.86 -38.54
CA ARG A 63 0.05 0.52 -38.16
C ARG A 63 1.07 0.59 -37.03
N THR A 64 1.83 1.67 -36.99
CA THR A 64 2.73 1.97 -35.87
C THR A 64 1.94 2.48 -34.66
N ARG A 65 2.25 1.97 -33.48
CA ARG A 65 1.70 2.44 -32.20
C ARG A 65 2.27 3.82 -31.89
N ARG A 66 1.38 4.80 -31.72
CA ARG A 66 1.76 6.13 -31.25
C ARG A 66 2.10 6.10 -29.76
N ASN A 67 2.96 7.01 -29.31
CA ASN A 67 3.19 7.20 -27.88
C ASN A 67 1.90 7.68 -27.21
N LEU A 68 1.63 7.15 -26.02
CA LEU A 68 0.70 7.79 -25.12
C LEU A 68 1.35 9.09 -24.65
N VAL A 69 0.75 10.22 -25.04
CA VAL A 69 1.16 11.54 -24.55
C VAL A 69 0.36 11.80 -23.29
N VAL A 70 1.06 11.99 -22.19
CA VAL A 70 0.51 12.37 -20.89
C VAL A 70 1.20 13.65 -20.43
N ALA A 71 0.46 14.49 -19.73
CA ALA A 71 0.99 15.68 -19.10
C ALA A 71 0.26 15.82 -17.76
N PHE A 72 0.99 15.59 -16.68
CA PHE A 72 0.52 15.99 -15.36
C PHE A 72 0.64 17.51 -15.25
N ASP A 73 -0.33 18.15 -14.60
CA ASP A 73 -0.28 19.58 -14.28
C ASP A 73 0.86 19.92 -13.29
N THR A 74 1.21 18.97 -12.44
CA THR A 74 2.38 19.02 -11.55
C THR A 74 3.08 17.67 -11.49
N ARG A 75 4.42 17.71 -11.40
CA ARG A 75 5.25 16.53 -11.08
C ARG A 75 5.63 16.47 -9.61
N GLU A 76 5.28 17.49 -8.84
CA GLU A 76 5.60 17.60 -7.41
C GLU A 76 4.34 17.94 -6.61
N PRO A 77 3.30 17.07 -6.61
CA PRO A 77 2.13 17.29 -5.78
C PRO A 77 2.51 17.20 -4.31
N ALA A 78 1.97 18.10 -3.48
CA ALA A 78 2.01 17.91 -2.03
C ALA A 78 1.30 16.60 -1.64
N PRO A 79 1.66 15.94 -0.52
CA PRO A 79 0.92 14.79 -0.02
C PRO A 79 -0.58 15.05 0.02
N GLY A 80 -1.41 14.15 -0.50
CA GLY A 80 -2.87 14.28 -0.54
C GLY A 80 -3.42 15.28 -1.57
N ALA A 81 -2.57 16.10 -2.20
CA ALA A 81 -2.97 17.00 -3.28
C ALA A 81 -3.05 16.23 -4.61
N PRO A 82 -4.00 16.58 -5.50
CA PRO A 82 -4.12 15.93 -6.80
C PRO A 82 -3.02 16.38 -7.76
N ALA A 83 -2.45 15.42 -8.48
CA ALA A 83 -1.77 15.64 -9.75
C ALA A 83 -2.74 15.25 -10.87
N ARG A 84 -3.21 16.24 -11.63
CA ARG A 84 -4.23 16.04 -12.67
C ARG A 84 -3.60 15.63 -13.98
N VAL A 85 -4.16 14.61 -14.63
CA VAL A 85 -3.76 14.14 -15.95
C VAL A 85 -4.97 13.82 -16.82
N ALA A 86 -4.89 14.14 -18.11
CA ALA A 86 -5.91 13.75 -19.09
C ALA A 86 -5.51 12.41 -19.75
N LEU A 87 -6.38 11.41 -19.64
CA LEU A 87 -6.11 10.05 -20.11
C LEU A 87 -7.19 9.56 -21.08
N PRO A 88 -6.82 8.73 -22.09
CA PRO A 88 -7.79 7.99 -22.86
C PRO A 88 -8.69 7.11 -21.96
N PRO A 89 -9.94 6.82 -22.36
CA PRO A 89 -10.80 5.88 -21.63
C PRO A 89 -10.15 4.51 -21.45
N GLY A 90 -10.31 3.93 -20.26
CA GLY A 90 -9.80 2.58 -19.96
C GLY A 90 -8.28 2.49 -19.84
N THR A 91 -7.59 3.60 -19.57
CA THR A 91 -6.15 3.60 -19.32
C THR A 91 -5.88 2.90 -17.99
N ALA A 92 -5.04 1.87 -18.01
CA ALA A 92 -4.53 1.25 -16.80
C ALA A 92 -3.38 2.09 -16.24
N LEU A 93 -3.48 2.46 -14.97
CA LEU A 93 -2.43 3.12 -14.20
C LEU A 93 -1.82 2.12 -13.23
N THR A 94 -0.50 2.07 -13.18
CA THR A 94 0.27 1.35 -12.16
C THR A 94 1.28 2.30 -11.56
N VAL A 95 1.19 2.49 -10.25
CA VAL A 95 2.07 3.37 -9.49
C VAL A 95 2.96 2.51 -8.61
N THR A 96 4.28 2.68 -8.72
CA THR A 96 5.27 2.02 -7.86
C THR A 96 6.12 3.08 -7.16
N GLY A 97 6.49 2.83 -5.91
CA GLY A 97 7.20 3.80 -5.07
C GLY A 97 7.14 3.38 -3.60
N PRO A 98 7.14 4.34 -2.65
CA PRO A 98 6.93 4.07 -1.23
C PRO A 98 5.67 3.23 -0.95
N VAL A 99 4.60 3.51 -1.70
CA VAL A 99 3.37 2.73 -1.76
C VAL A 99 3.10 2.35 -3.21
N THR A 100 2.53 1.17 -3.42
CA THR A 100 2.16 0.67 -4.75
C THR A 100 0.65 0.64 -4.89
N GLY A 101 0.14 0.94 -6.08
CA GLY A 101 -1.28 0.78 -6.37
C GLY A 101 -1.57 0.82 -7.86
N SER A 102 -2.77 0.39 -8.22
CA SER A 102 -3.21 0.34 -9.61
C SER A 102 -4.67 0.74 -9.73
N ALA A 103 -5.02 1.38 -10.84
CA ALA A 103 -6.39 1.77 -11.15
C ALA A 103 -6.63 1.78 -12.65
N THR A 104 -7.89 1.79 -13.06
CA THR A 104 -8.29 2.03 -14.44
C THR A 104 -9.09 3.31 -14.50
N ALA A 105 -8.69 4.26 -15.34
CA ALA A 105 -9.32 5.57 -15.43
C ALA A 105 -9.32 6.15 -16.86
N GLY A 106 -10.00 7.27 -17.05
CA GLY A 106 -10.07 8.00 -18.31
C GLY A 106 -10.72 9.37 -18.14
N GLY A 107 -10.52 10.26 -19.11
CA GLY A 107 -10.89 11.66 -19.00
C GLY A 107 -9.90 12.45 -18.15
N ALA A 108 -10.37 13.48 -17.44
CA ALA A 108 -9.56 14.18 -16.45
C ALA A 108 -9.51 13.37 -15.16
N VAL A 109 -8.31 12.94 -14.77
CA VAL A 109 -8.07 12.08 -13.61
C VAL A 109 -7.24 12.85 -12.60
N ASP A 110 -7.72 12.89 -11.36
CA ASP A 110 -6.97 13.41 -10.21
C ASP A 110 -6.25 12.23 -9.55
N LEU A 111 -4.93 12.11 -9.73
CA LEU A 111 -4.09 11.12 -9.06
C LEU A 111 -3.58 11.72 -7.75
N VAL A 112 -3.88 11.07 -6.62
CA VAL A 112 -3.50 11.53 -5.29
C VAL A 112 -2.56 10.52 -4.65
N LEU A 113 -1.39 11.01 -4.23
CA LEU A 113 -0.35 10.23 -3.55
C LEU A 113 -0.29 10.67 -2.09
N MET A 114 -0.55 9.75 -1.16
CA MET A 114 -0.68 10.10 0.26
C MET A 114 0.66 10.18 1.00
N VAL A 115 1.66 9.42 0.55
CA VAL A 115 2.93 9.27 1.25
C VAL A 115 4.03 10.06 0.51
N PRO A 116 4.89 10.83 1.22
CA PRO A 116 6.06 11.45 0.61
C PRO A 116 7.00 10.43 -0.02
N GLY A 117 7.60 10.81 -1.15
CA GLY A 117 8.64 10.03 -1.84
C GLY A 117 8.49 10.09 -3.36
N THR A 118 9.35 9.33 -4.04
CA THR A 118 9.39 9.29 -5.50
C THR A 118 8.60 8.09 -6.02
N TYR A 119 7.69 8.37 -6.95
CA TYR A 119 6.81 7.39 -7.56
C TYR A 119 7.05 7.31 -9.07
N ARG A 120 7.04 6.08 -9.58
CA ARG A 120 7.01 5.78 -11.00
C ARG A 120 5.57 5.43 -11.39
N VAL A 121 4.97 6.24 -12.24
CA VAL A 121 3.61 6.05 -12.74
C VAL A 121 3.69 5.50 -14.17
N THR A 122 3.24 4.27 -14.36
CA THR A 122 3.13 3.62 -15.67
C THR A 122 1.67 3.69 -16.12
N MET A 123 1.43 4.18 -17.33
CA MET A 123 0.11 4.34 -17.92
C MET A 123 0.03 3.58 -19.24
N GLU A 124 -0.95 2.69 -19.36
CA GLU A 124 -1.13 1.82 -20.53
C GLU A 124 -2.52 2.02 -21.13
N ALA A 125 -2.56 2.44 -22.40
CA ALA A 125 -3.80 2.68 -23.13
C ALA A 125 -3.70 2.07 -24.52
N TRP A 126 -4.22 0.86 -24.72
CA TRP A 126 -4.18 0.19 -26.03
C TRP A 126 -4.95 1.00 -27.09
N PRO A 127 -4.42 1.20 -28.32
CA PRO A 127 -3.19 0.64 -28.89
C PRO A 127 -1.93 1.52 -28.73
N ARG A 128 -1.98 2.58 -27.94
CA ARG A 128 -0.80 3.45 -27.72
C ARG A 128 0.30 2.72 -26.95
N ARG A 129 1.55 3.13 -27.16
CA ARG A 129 2.69 2.69 -26.32
C ARG A 129 2.54 3.28 -24.93
N SER A 130 2.95 2.52 -23.91
CA SER A 130 2.85 2.95 -22.52
C SER A 130 3.64 4.24 -22.28
N ALA A 131 3.15 5.06 -21.37
CA ALA A 131 3.86 6.23 -20.85
C ALA A 131 4.36 5.92 -19.44
N VAL A 132 5.54 6.42 -19.11
CA VAL A 132 6.11 6.31 -17.77
C VAL A 132 6.49 7.71 -17.32
N GLU A 133 5.91 8.16 -16.22
CA GLU A 133 6.23 9.45 -15.61
C GLU A 133 6.77 9.22 -14.20
N THR A 134 7.52 10.20 -13.70
CA THR A 134 8.01 10.23 -12.33
C THR A 134 7.38 11.41 -11.60
N LEU A 135 6.75 11.13 -10.47
CA LEU A 135 6.19 12.12 -9.56
C LEU A 135 6.97 12.09 -8.26
N THR A 136 7.25 13.25 -7.67
CA THR A 136 7.95 13.36 -6.39
C THR A 136 7.08 14.09 -5.39
N VAL A 137 6.64 13.38 -4.36
CA VAL A 137 5.83 13.95 -3.28
C VAL A 137 6.77 14.43 -2.17
N PRO A 138 6.86 15.73 -1.89
CA PRO A 138 7.75 16.24 -0.86
C PRO A 138 7.23 15.93 0.54
N VAL A 139 8.14 15.92 1.52
CA VAL A 139 7.75 15.90 2.93
C VAL A 139 7.21 17.29 3.29
N THR A 140 5.95 17.38 3.68
CA THR A 140 5.32 18.63 4.11
C THR A 140 4.95 18.59 5.59
N ALA A 141 5.12 19.73 6.29
CA ALA A 141 4.59 19.91 7.63
C ALA A 141 3.14 20.39 7.55
N GLY A 142 2.25 19.80 8.37
CA GLY A 142 0.85 20.17 8.44
C GLY A 142 -0.12 19.04 8.09
N PRO A 143 -1.43 19.29 8.12
CA PRO A 143 -2.42 18.29 7.78
C PRO A 143 -2.42 17.98 6.28
N VAL A 144 -2.51 16.69 5.96
CA VAL A 144 -2.70 16.21 4.58
C VAL A 144 -4.15 16.55 4.16
N PRO A 145 -4.36 17.26 3.04
CA PRO A 145 -5.69 17.58 2.54
C PRO A 145 -6.47 16.30 2.18
N GLU A 146 -7.80 16.38 2.27
CA GLU A 146 -8.67 15.29 1.86
C GLU A 146 -8.68 15.18 0.32
N PRO A 147 -8.56 13.96 -0.24
CA PRO A 147 -8.62 13.76 -1.68
C PRO A 147 -9.96 14.21 -2.27
N PRO A 148 -9.99 14.79 -3.49
CA PRO A 148 -11.24 15.08 -4.18
C PRO A 148 -12.11 13.83 -4.39
N ILE A 149 -13.43 14.01 -4.38
CA ILE A 149 -14.37 12.91 -4.69
C ILE A 149 -14.08 12.38 -6.11
N GLY A 150 -13.90 11.06 -6.22
CA GLY A 150 -13.60 10.41 -7.49
C GLY A 150 -12.12 10.41 -7.89
N ALA A 151 -11.23 10.92 -7.04
CA ALA A 151 -9.78 10.82 -7.25
C ALA A 151 -9.30 9.36 -7.17
N VAL A 152 -8.24 9.07 -7.93
CA VAL A 152 -7.48 7.83 -7.79
C VAL A 152 -6.48 8.04 -6.66
N VAL A 153 -6.74 7.44 -5.51
CA VAL A 153 -5.88 7.57 -4.32
C VAL A 153 -4.94 6.37 -4.22
N ILE A 154 -3.63 6.63 -4.15
CA ILE A 154 -2.60 5.61 -3.92
C ILE A 154 -1.95 5.89 -2.56
N GLY A 155 -2.12 4.93 -1.64
CA GLY A 155 -1.75 5.09 -0.24
C GLY A 155 -2.80 4.48 0.70
N PRO A 156 -2.43 4.09 1.93
CA PRO A 156 -3.39 3.69 2.94
C PRO A 156 -4.31 4.86 3.26
N GLY A 157 -5.62 4.66 3.20
CA GLY A 157 -6.58 5.66 3.68
C GLY A 157 -6.46 5.87 5.20
N LEU A 158 -7.11 6.93 5.70
CA LEU A 158 -7.09 7.29 7.13
C LEU A 158 -7.41 6.10 8.07
N GLU A 159 -8.34 5.23 7.71
CA GLU A 159 -8.68 4.04 8.50
C GLU A 159 -7.53 3.03 8.59
N ALA A 160 -6.80 2.81 7.48
CA ALA A 160 -5.64 1.95 7.47
C ALA A 160 -4.48 2.57 8.29
N VAL A 161 -4.30 3.89 8.21
CA VAL A 161 -3.34 4.62 9.05
C VAL A 161 -3.71 4.51 10.53
N ARG A 162 -4.99 4.66 10.89
CA ARG A 162 -5.49 4.48 12.27
C ARG A 162 -5.29 3.04 12.75
N ALA A 163 -5.59 2.05 11.93
CA ALA A 163 -5.41 0.64 12.25
C ALA A 163 -3.94 0.35 12.56
N ARG A 164 -3.03 0.78 11.67
CA ARG A 164 -1.59 0.59 11.87
C ARG A 164 -1.06 1.30 13.11
N ALA A 165 -1.51 2.53 13.36
CA ALA A 165 -1.13 3.26 14.55
C ALA A 165 -1.60 2.57 15.84
N LYS A 166 -2.81 1.98 15.84
CA LYS A 166 -3.31 1.18 16.97
C LYS A 166 -2.47 -0.07 17.19
N GLU A 167 -2.02 -0.74 16.13
CA GLU A 167 -1.09 -1.88 16.24
C GLU A 167 0.22 -1.46 16.89
N ILE A 168 0.87 -0.39 16.39
CA ILE A 168 2.13 0.13 16.93
C ILE A 168 2.00 0.46 18.42
N ALA A 169 0.92 1.15 18.81
CA ALA A 169 0.64 1.47 20.20
C ALA A 169 0.44 0.18 21.02
N THR A 170 -0.38 -0.76 20.54
CA THR A 170 -0.66 -2.02 21.24
C THR A 170 0.62 -2.83 21.46
N ASP A 171 1.45 -2.99 20.43
CA ASP A 171 2.72 -3.70 20.50
C ASP A 171 3.70 -3.04 21.47
N HIS A 172 3.78 -1.70 21.46
CA HIS A 172 4.64 -0.97 22.39
C HIS A 172 4.26 -1.23 23.85
N TYR A 173 2.97 -1.06 24.20
CA TYR A 173 2.51 -1.27 25.57
C TYR A 173 2.56 -2.75 25.98
N ALA A 174 2.35 -3.68 25.05
CA ALA A 174 2.57 -5.10 25.29
C ALA A 174 4.05 -5.39 25.61
N ARG A 175 5.01 -4.80 24.88
CA ARG A 175 6.45 -4.93 25.18
C ARG A 175 6.81 -4.33 26.54
N LEU A 176 6.27 -3.14 26.88
CA LEU A 176 6.50 -2.56 28.21
C LEU A 176 5.97 -3.44 29.33
N ALA A 177 4.82 -4.09 29.11
CA ALA A 177 4.27 -5.07 30.06
C ALA A 177 5.21 -6.28 30.23
N LEU A 178 5.74 -6.83 29.13
CA LEU A 178 6.69 -7.96 29.15
C LEU A 178 8.01 -7.62 29.84
N ILE A 179 8.54 -6.41 29.65
CA ILE A 179 9.77 -5.94 30.30
C ILE A 179 9.57 -5.80 31.83
N SER A 180 8.34 -5.52 32.25
CA SER A 180 8.05 -5.22 33.66
C SER A 180 7.60 -6.44 34.45
N ARG A 181 7.07 -7.48 33.78
CA ARG A 181 6.88 -8.85 34.30
C ARG A 181 6.74 -9.86 33.16
N PRO A 182 7.14 -11.14 33.37
CA PRO A 182 6.70 -12.23 32.51
C PRO A 182 5.17 -12.41 32.67
N ALA A 183 4.44 -12.15 31.58
CA ALA A 183 3.04 -12.48 31.31
C ALA A 183 1.94 -11.82 32.17
N GLY A 184 1.26 -10.84 31.56
CA GLY A 184 -0.20 -10.65 31.56
C GLY A 184 -0.94 -10.46 32.88
N LEU A 185 -1.85 -9.48 32.94
CA LEU A 185 -2.91 -9.41 33.95
C LEU A 185 -3.77 -10.69 33.91
N GLN A 186 -3.35 -11.75 34.59
CA GLN A 186 -4.22 -12.87 34.88
C GLN A 186 -5.10 -12.51 36.08
N ALA A 187 -6.28 -13.13 36.18
CA ALA A 187 -7.19 -12.91 37.31
C ALA A 187 -6.51 -13.12 38.68
N ALA A 188 -5.52 -14.02 38.74
CA ALA A 188 -4.71 -14.27 39.93
C ALA A 188 -3.83 -13.07 40.35
N ASP A 189 -3.31 -12.28 39.41
CA ASP A 189 -2.49 -11.10 39.74
C ASP A 189 -3.32 -9.95 40.30
N LEU A 190 -4.54 -9.79 39.80
CA LEU A 190 -5.49 -8.81 40.35
C LEU A 190 -5.90 -9.17 41.78
N LEU A 191 -6.16 -10.45 42.04
CA LEU A 191 -6.44 -10.95 43.39
C LEU A 191 -5.23 -10.74 44.30
N LYS A 192 -4.03 -11.05 43.83
CA LYS A 192 -2.79 -10.85 44.59
C LYS A 192 -2.49 -9.37 44.85
N ALA A 193 -2.82 -8.47 43.92
CA ALA A 193 -2.73 -7.04 44.13
C ALA A 193 -3.74 -6.52 45.18
N GLN A 194 -4.96 -7.08 45.23
CA GLN A 194 -5.94 -6.78 46.26
C GLN A 194 -5.49 -7.27 47.65
N GLU A 195 -4.93 -8.48 47.72
CA GLU A 195 -4.33 -9.03 48.95
C GLU A 195 -3.16 -8.17 49.43
N ALA A 196 -2.27 -7.77 48.52
CA ALA A 196 -1.17 -6.86 48.84
C ALA A 196 -1.68 -5.50 49.35
N ALA A 197 -2.70 -4.92 48.71
CA ALA A 197 -3.30 -3.66 49.17
C ALA A 197 -3.86 -3.77 50.59
N ARG A 198 -4.47 -4.92 50.95
CA ARG A 198 -4.97 -5.20 52.30
C ARG A 198 -3.83 -5.22 53.33
N VAL A 199 -2.72 -5.89 53.03
CA VAL A 199 -1.54 -5.93 53.90
C VAL A 199 -0.91 -4.54 54.06
N THR A 200 -0.84 -3.77 52.98
CA THR A 200 -0.29 -2.40 53.04
C THR A 200 -1.17 -1.45 53.87
N ALA A 201 -2.47 -1.74 54.00
CA ALA A 201 -3.41 -1.01 54.84
C ALA A 201 -3.42 -1.47 56.31
N GLY A 202 -2.53 -2.37 56.71
CA GLY A 202 -2.42 -2.89 58.08
C GLY A 202 -3.26 -4.14 58.36
N GLY A 203 -3.86 -4.76 57.34
CA GLY A 203 -4.51 -6.07 57.44
C GLY A 203 -3.54 -7.24 57.27
N GLU A 204 -4.07 -8.46 57.31
CA GLU A 204 -3.30 -9.69 57.12
C GLU A 204 -3.69 -10.40 55.80
N SER A 205 -2.74 -11.14 55.22
CA SER A 205 -2.96 -12.01 54.07
C SER A 205 -2.05 -13.23 54.17
N GLU A 206 -2.65 -14.42 54.30
CA GLU A 206 -1.94 -15.70 54.37
C GLU A 206 -1.13 -15.95 53.10
N TRP A 207 -1.69 -15.60 51.93
CA TRP A 207 -1.00 -15.75 50.66
C TRP A 207 0.29 -14.91 50.59
N ILE A 208 0.21 -13.63 50.96
CA ILE A 208 1.40 -12.76 50.99
C ILE A 208 2.39 -13.24 52.05
N ALA A 209 1.93 -13.70 53.23
CA ALA A 209 2.79 -14.20 54.29
C ALA A 209 3.59 -15.44 53.87
N ILE A 210 2.96 -16.39 53.18
CA ILE A 210 3.62 -17.60 52.67
C ILE A 210 4.71 -17.22 51.66
N GLU A 211 4.40 -16.40 50.67
CA GLU A 211 5.37 -16.01 49.64
C GLU A 211 6.49 -15.12 50.18
N ALA A 212 6.17 -14.26 51.15
CA ALA A 212 7.16 -13.45 51.85
C ALA A 212 8.16 -14.33 52.60
N ALA A 213 7.67 -15.37 53.29
CA ALA A 213 8.51 -16.35 53.97
C ALA A 213 9.39 -17.15 52.98
N GLU A 214 8.83 -17.61 51.86
CA GLU A 214 9.61 -18.29 50.80
C GLU A 214 10.73 -17.42 50.23
N ARG A 215 10.51 -16.10 50.17
CA ARG A 215 11.47 -15.13 49.61
C ARG A 215 12.41 -14.53 50.66
N GLY A 216 12.21 -14.81 51.95
CA GLY A 216 12.97 -14.20 53.04
C GLY A 216 12.79 -12.68 53.13
N ILE A 217 11.59 -12.18 52.79
CA ILE A 217 11.25 -10.75 52.80
C ILE A 217 10.11 -10.54 53.80
N GLU A 218 10.06 -9.38 54.45
CA GLU A 218 8.92 -9.01 55.30
C GLU A 218 7.61 -8.89 54.49
N PRO A 219 6.47 -9.43 54.97
CA PRO A 219 5.19 -9.39 54.25
C PRO A 219 4.77 -7.99 53.80
N GLY A 220 4.98 -6.98 54.66
CA GLY A 220 4.68 -5.58 54.32
C GLY A 220 5.55 -5.02 53.20
N ALA A 221 6.82 -5.42 53.12
CA ALA A 221 7.73 -5.01 52.06
C ALA A 221 7.35 -5.69 50.72
N LEU A 222 7.03 -6.99 50.75
CA LEU A 222 6.54 -7.70 49.56
C LEU A 222 5.22 -7.11 49.06
N ALA A 223 4.28 -6.82 49.97
CA ALA A 223 3.02 -6.17 49.64
C ALA A 223 3.23 -4.79 48.99
N GLY A 224 4.13 -3.97 49.53
CA GLY A 224 4.51 -2.68 48.94
C GLY A 224 5.06 -2.81 47.52
N MET A 225 5.93 -3.80 47.27
CA MET A 225 6.47 -4.07 45.94
C MET A 225 5.39 -4.50 44.94
N ILE A 226 4.47 -5.38 45.35
CA ILE A 226 3.36 -5.85 44.50
C ILE A 226 2.43 -4.68 44.17
N THR A 227 2.05 -3.88 45.16
CA THR A 227 1.18 -2.70 44.96
C THR A 227 1.83 -1.67 44.03
N ALA A 228 3.12 -1.38 44.21
CA ALA A 228 3.85 -0.45 43.36
C ALA A 228 3.94 -0.94 41.91
N GLU A 229 4.17 -2.23 41.69
CA GLU A 229 4.25 -2.80 40.33
C GLU A 229 2.87 -2.86 39.64
N SER A 230 1.82 -3.19 40.40
CA SER A 230 0.44 -3.15 39.92
C SER A 230 0.03 -1.73 39.51
N ALA A 231 0.42 -0.70 40.27
CA ALA A 231 0.14 0.69 39.93
C ALA A 231 0.78 1.12 38.60
N LYS A 232 2.02 0.69 38.32
CA LYS A 232 2.67 0.93 37.00
C LYS A 232 1.92 0.26 35.86
N THR A 233 1.45 -0.97 36.08
CA THR A 233 0.68 -1.72 35.07
C THR A 233 -0.64 -1.01 34.74
N VAL A 234 -1.39 -0.57 35.75
CA VAL A 234 -2.63 0.19 35.57
C VAL A 234 -2.36 1.52 34.85
N ALA A 235 -1.32 2.25 35.24
CA ALA A 235 -0.95 3.52 34.60
C ALA A 235 -0.66 3.35 33.10
N ARG A 236 0.09 2.31 32.72
CA ARG A 236 0.38 1.99 31.31
C ARG A 236 -0.86 1.60 30.52
N GLU A 237 -1.77 0.83 31.12
CA GLU A 237 -3.02 0.45 30.45
C GLU A 237 -3.93 1.67 30.23
N ILE A 238 -3.99 2.59 31.19
CA ILE A 238 -4.67 3.89 31.02
C ILE A 238 -4.04 4.68 29.88
N GLU A 239 -2.71 4.70 29.79
CA GLU A 239 -1.99 5.39 28.72
C GLU A 239 -2.25 4.76 27.35
N ARG A 240 -2.21 3.43 27.24
CA ARG A 240 -2.57 2.68 26.02
C ARG A 240 -3.98 3.01 25.56
N VAL A 241 -4.96 2.98 26.47
CA VAL A 241 -6.36 3.32 26.15
C VAL A 241 -6.47 4.78 25.70
N ARG A 242 -5.78 5.72 26.38
CA ARG A 242 -5.77 7.13 26.00
C ARG A 242 -5.21 7.31 24.59
N VAL A 243 -4.05 6.74 24.28
CA VAL A 243 -3.40 6.85 22.96
C VAL A 243 -4.28 6.26 21.87
N THR A 244 -4.82 5.06 22.08
CA THR A 244 -5.69 4.39 21.09
C THR A 244 -7.00 5.14 20.84
N GLN A 245 -7.58 5.78 21.87
CA GLN A 245 -8.74 6.65 21.71
C GLN A 245 -8.40 7.95 20.95
N THR A 246 -7.27 8.58 21.23
CA THR A 246 -6.80 9.76 20.48
C THR A 246 -6.58 9.41 19.01
N ILE A 247 -5.97 8.26 18.71
CA ILE A 247 -5.82 7.74 17.34
C ILE A 247 -7.19 7.55 16.68
N ALA A 248 -8.14 6.93 17.37
CA ALA A 248 -9.47 6.65 16.80
C ALA A 248 -10.27 7.94 16.49
N ARG A 249 -10.06 9.01 17.26
CA ARG A 249 -10.75 10.30 17.07
C ARG A 249 -10.03 11.24 16.10
N ALA A 250 -8.80 10.93 15.70
CA ALA A 250 -8.00 11.80 14.85
C ALA A 250 -8.60 11.91 13.45
N ALA A 251 -9.13 13.07 13.08
CA ALA A 251 -9.78 13.31 11.79
C ALA A 251 -8.83 13.29 10.58
N THR A 252 -7.51 13.27 10.81
CA THR A 252 -6.48 13.34 9.77
C THR A 252 -5.31 12.43 10.11
N GLU A 253 -4.54 12.03 9.09
CA GLU A 253 -3.32 11.23 9.25
C GLU A 253 -2.29 11.94 10.13
N SER A 254 -2.11 13.24 9.93
CA SER A 254 -1.25 14.08 10.79
C SER A 254 -1.70 14.05 12.25
N GLY A 255 -3.02 13.97 12.50
CA GLY A 255 -3.57 13.80 13.85
C GLY A 255 -3.23 12.45 14.45
N VAL A 256 -3.25 11.38 13.64
CA VAL A 256 -2.82 10.03 14.06
C VAL A 256 -1.34 10.00 14.41
N VAL A 257 -0.48 10.60 13.57
CA VAL A 257 0.97 10.68 13.82
C VAL A 257 1.27 11.54 15.05
N ALA A 258 0.58 12.66 15.25
CA ALA A 258 0.73 13.48 16.45
C ALA A 258 0.33 12.73 17.73
N ALA A 259 -0.71 11.89 17.67
CA ALA A 259 -1.12 11.03 18.77
C ALA A 259 -0.03 10.02 19.17
N LEU A 260 0.63 9.41 18.18
CA LEU A 260 1.77 8.50 18.41
C LEU A 260 3.00 9.24 18.97
N ARG A 261 3.34 10.40 18.42
CA ARG A 261 4.48 11.20 18.90
C ARG A 261 4.31 11.67 20.34
N THR A 262 3.09 11.95 20.78
CA THR A 262 2.79 12.29 22.19
C THR A 262 3.17 11.13 23.13
N ALA A 263 3.11 9.89 22.64
CA ALA A 263 3.55 8.69 23.34
C ALA A 263 5.00 8.29 23.03
N CYS A 264 5.79 9.17 22.39
CA CYS A 264 7.14 8.90 21.91
C CYS A 264 7.24 7.70 20.95
N LEU A 265 6.18 7.44 20.17
CA LEU A 265 6.13 6.36 19.18
C LEU A 265 6.33 6.90 17.78
N GLU A 266 7.14 6.18 17.00
CA GLU A 266 7.34 6.46 15.58
C GLU A 266 6.29 5.72 14.74
N PHE A 267 5.75 6.43 13.75
CA PHE A 267 4.84 5.84 12.77
C PHE A 267 5.64 5.40 11.55
N ASN A 268 5.61 4.10 11.25
CA ASN A 268 6.21 3.52 10.06
C ASN A 268 5.17 2.65 9.35
N LEU A 269 4.90 2.98 8.08
CA LEU A 269 4.14 2.11 7.18
C LEU A 269 5.07 1.00 6.68
N PRO A 270 4.64 -0.27 6.69
CA PRO A 270 5.43 -1.32 6.07
C PRO A 270 5.51 -1.08 4.55
N PRO A 271 6.62 -1.45 3.91
CA PRO A 271 6.74 -1.34 2.46
C PRO A 271 5.64 -2.14 1.77
N GLY A 272 4.88 -1.48 0.88
CA GLY A 272 3.81 -2.10 0.09
C GLY A 272 2.42 -2.13 0.74
N ALA A 273 2.19 -1.40 1.84
CA ALA A 273 0.86 -1.16 2.42
C ALA A 273 0.10 -0.02 1.72
#